data_AF-A0AAD4ZY97-F1
#
_entry.id   AF-A0AAD4ZY97-F1
#
_cell.length_a   1.000
_cell.length_b   1.000
_cell.length_c   1.000
_cell.angle_alpha   90.00
_cell.angle_beta   90.00
_cell.angle_gamma   90.00
#
_symmetry.space_group_name_H-M   'P 1'
#
loop_
_entity.id
_entity.type
_entity.pdbx_description
1 polymer ?
#
loop_
_entity_poly.entity_id
_entity_poly.type
_entity_poly.pdbx_seq_one_letter_code
_entity_poly.pdbx_strand_id
1 'polypeptide(L)'
;YDPESASVDELRKTYKFNMKKKVQCINGVIVNQDNRMLLNEIYTELYITEGDSGDINKEHEVRQIEAAFKRKTTKETPIKCNDIFKSFPEEHKPIRTVLTKGVAGIGKTISVQKFILDWTEGEANQDIPFIFPLPFRELNLMKDQKLSLVKLLHVCFKETKELEKSRMEKVLFIFDGLDEYRFPLDFQNSE
;
A
#
# COMPACT_ATOMS: atom_id res chain seq x y z
N TYR A 1 21.82 18.91 -20.71
CA TYR A 1 21.85 17.49 -20.33
C TYR A 1 22.37 17.46 -18.91
N ASP A 2 21.51 17.20 -17.95
CA ASP A 2 21.87 17.23 -16.53
C ASP A 2 22.28 15.81 -16.10
N PRO A 3 23.53 15.57 -15.68
CA PRO A 3 23.98 14.25 -15.24
C PRO A 3 23.21 13.75 -14.02
N GLU A 4 22.73 14.65 -13.15
CA GLU A 4 21.97 14.28 -11.96
C GLU A 4 20.60 13.71 -12.33
N SER A 5 19.90 14.31 -13.31
CA SER A 5 18.59 13.83 -13.76
C SER A 5 18.66 12.42 -14.39
N ALA A 6 19.73 12.12 -15.14
CA ALA A 6 19.93 10.79 -15.72
C ALA A 6 20.15 9.71 -14.65
N SER A 7 20.84 10.05 -13.56
CA SER A 7 21.11 9.13 -12.45
C SER A 7 19.85 8.76 -11.65
N VAL A 8 18.94 9.73 -11.45
CA VAL A 8 17.67 9.50 -10.73
C VAL A 8 16.70 8.65 -11.56
N ASP A 9 16.65 8.86 -12.88
CA ASP A 9 15.81 8.06 -13.77
C ASP A 9 16.26 6.60 -13.85
N GLU A 10 17.57 6.34 -13.85
CA GLU A 10 18.12 4.98 -13.81
C GLU A 10 17.86 4.30 -12.46
N LEU A 11 17.97 5.05 -11.36
CA LEU A 11 17.57 4.58 -10.04
C LEU A 11 16.10 4.19 -10.00
N ARG A 12 15.20 5.05 -10.52
CA ARG A 12 13.76 4.81 -10.58
C ARG A 12 13.42 3.55 -11.38
N LYS A 13 14.06 3.36 -12.54
CA LYS A 13 13.87 2.16 -13.38
C LYS A 13 14.31 0.89 -12.64
N THR A 14 15.50 0.93 -12.02
CA THR A 14 16.03 -0.18 -11.24
C THR A 14 15.12 -0.53 -10.06
N TYR A 15 14.65 0.49 -9.36
CA TYR A 15 13.73 0.35 -8.23
C TYR A 15 12.39 -0.27 -8.65
N LYS A 16 11.75 0.24 -9.72
CA LYS A 16 10.51 -0.32 -10.26
C LYS A 16 10.66 -1.76 -10.73
N PHE A 17 11.77 -2.08 -11.39
CA PHE A 17 12.07 -3.44 -11.85
C PHE A 17 12.19 -4.43 -10.67
N ASN A 18 12.91 -4.06 -9.63
CA ASN A 18 13.05 -4.90 -8.44
C ASN A 18 11.73 -5.02 -7.68
N MET A 19 10.93 -3.94 -7.64
CA MET A 19 9.58 -4.00 -7.06
C MET A 19 8.67 -4.94 -7.85
N LYS A 20 8.67 -4.86 -9.19
CA LYS A 20 7.87 -5.74 -10.04
C LYS A 20 8.16 -7.21 -9.74
N LYS A 21 9.45 -7.58 -9.63
CA LYS A 21 9.86 -8.94 -9.25
C LYS A 21 9.30 -9.40 -7.90
N LYS A 22 9.15 -8.49 -6.93
CA LYS A 22 8.60 -8.80 -5.60
C LYS A 22 7.08 -9.04 -5.64
N VAL A 23 6.34 -8.33 -6.49
CA VAL A 23 4.86 -8.33 -6.47
C VAL A 23 4.20 -9.07 -7.63
N GLN A 24 4.94 -9.41 -8.70
CA GLN A 24 4.38 -10.04 -9.90
C GLN A 24 3.81 -11.46 -9.67
N CYS A 25 4.22 -12.13 -8.59
CA CYS A 25 3.78 -13.49 -8.25
C CYS A 25 3.24 -13.55 -6.83
N ILE A 26 2.20 -14.37 -6.62
CA ILE A 26 1.70 -14.66 -5.27
C ILE A 26 2.45 -15.85 -4.70
N ASN A 27 3.29 -15.62 -3.69
CA ASN A 27 3.92 -16.69 -2.92
C ASN A 27 2.92 -17.23 -1.89
N GLY A 28 2.48 -18.48 -2.05
CA GLY A 28 1.59 -19.16 -1.09
C GLY A 28 0.38 -19.86 -1.72
N VAL A 29 0.04 -19.54 -2.97
CA VAL A 29 -0.92 -20.37 -3.75
C VAL A 29 -0.10 -21.41 -4.52
N ILE A 30 0.26 -22.48 -3.81
CA ILE A 30 1.04 -23.59 -4.37
C ILE A 30 0.11 -24.39 -5.27
N VAL A 31 0.23 -24.24 -6.58
CA VAL A 31 -0.40 -25.16 -7.53
C VAL A 31 0.55 -26.30 -7.89
N ASN A 32 1.88 -26.07 -7.96
CA ASN A 32 2.99 -27.05 -8.00
C ASN A 32 4.36 -26.33 -7.90
N GLN A 33 5.44 -27.05 -7.56
CA GLN A 33 6.79 -26.50 -7.26
C GLN A 33 7.42 -25.62 -8.36
N ASP A 34 6.92 -25.69 -9.60
CA ASP A 34 7.44 -24.93 -10.76
C ASP A 34 6.49 -23.84 -11.30
N ASN A 35 5.28 -23.68 -10.75
CA ASN A 35 4.26 -22.81 -11.34
C ASN A 35 3.88 -21.64 -10.42
N ARG A 36 4.60 -20.52 -10.55
CA ARG A 36 4.22 -19.25 -9.93
C ARG A 36 3.09 -18.63 -10.76
N MET A 37 1.91 -18.47 -10.19
CA MET A 37 0.82 -17.75 -10.87
C MET A 37 1.11 -16.25 -10.89
N LEU A 38 0.94 -15.62 -12.05
CA LEU A 38 1.05 -14.17 -12.17
C LEU A 38 -0.16 -13.53 -11.50
N LEU A 39 0.09 -12.50 -10.68
CA LEU A 39 -0.99 -11.81 -9.96
C LEU A 39 -2.10 -11.33 -10.92
N ASN A 40 -1.71 -10.81 -12.09
CA ASN A 40 -2.66 -10.32 -13.11
C ASN A 40 -3.56 -11.41 -13.70
N GLU A 41 -3.14 -12.69 -13.69
CA GLU A 41 -3.94 -13.79 -14.23
C GLU A 41 -5.07 -14.22 -13.30
N ILE A 42 -4.92 -13.96 -11.99
CA ILE A 42 -5.85 -14.43 -10.96
C ILE A 42 -6.50 -13.30 -10.16
N TYR A 43 -6.10 -12.05 -10.39
CA TYR A 43 -6.65 -10.91 -9.68
C TYR A 43 -8.11 -10.66 -10.09
N THR A 44 -8.98 -10.62 -9.09
CA THR A 44 -10.36 -10.16 -9.21
C THR A 44 -10.45 -8.79 -8.56
N GLU A 45 -11.04 -7.82 -9.25
CA GLU A 45 -11.22 -6.46 -8.72
C GLU A 45 -12.06 -6.48 -7.44
N LEU A 46 -11.53 -5.90 -6.36
CA LEU A 46 -12.27 -5.75 -5.11
C LEU A 46 -13.29 -4.62 -5.21
N TYR A 47 -14.46 -4.84 -4.64
CA TYR A 47 -15.46 -3.80 -4.41
C TYR A 47 -15.06 -2.97 -3.18
N ILE A 48 -14.43 -1.83 -3.40
CA ILE A 48 -14.00 -0.90 -2.35
C ILE A 48 -15.01 0.25 -2.30
N THR A 49 -15.40 0.66 -1.10
CA THR A 49 -16.29 1.80 -0.86
C THR A 49 -15.64 2.74 0.15
N GLU A 50 -16.11 3.98 0.17
CA GLU A 50 -15.73 4.93 1.22
C GLU A 50 -16.24 4.44 2.58
N GLY A 51 -15.38 4.45 3.60
CA GLY A 51 -15.79 4.16 4.97
C GLY A 51 -16.39 5.40 5.63
N ASP A 52 -17.45 5.23 6.43
CA ASP A 52 -18.04 6.30 7.24
C ASP A 52 -16.92 7.02 8.03
N SER A 53 -16.81 8.33 7.85
CA SER A 53 -15.82 9.20 8.51
C SER A 53 -16.10 9.40 10.01
N GLY A 54 -17.09 8.71 10.57
CA GLY A 54 -17.62 8.91 11.92
C GLY A 54 -17.55 7.65 12.80
N ASP A 55 -16.82 7.81 13.90
CA ASP A 55 -16.78 6.97 15.10
C ASP A 55 -16.32 5.51 14.96
N ILE A 56 -15.35 5.16 15.81
CA ILE A 56 -14.96 3.79 16.12
C ILE A 56 -16.16 3.14 16.82
N ASN A 57 -17.15 2.69 16.04
CA ASN A 57 -18.28 1.97 16.58
C ASN A 57 -17.76 0.65 17.14
N LYS A 58 -17.81 0.49 18.46
CA LYS A 58 -17.25 -0.66 19.22
C LYS A 58 -18.03 -1.97 19.00
N GLU A 59 -18.81 -2.07 17.94
CA GLU A 59 -19.67 -3.22 17.66
C GLU A 59 -19.00 -4.21 16.71
N HIS A 60 -19.27 -5.50 16.93
CA HIS A 60 -18.79 -6.62 16.12
C HIS A 60 -19.06 -6.42 14.62
N GLU A 61 -18.09 -6.81 13.80
CA GLU A 61 -18.05 -6.64 12.34
C GLU A 61 -19.31 -7.18 11.62
N VAL A 62 -19.94 -8.24 12.15
CA VAL A 62 -21.17 -8.82 11.60
C VAL A 62 -22.33 -7.82 11.61
N ARG A 63 -22.46 -7.02 12.67
CA ARG A 63 -23.53 -6.01 12.77
C ARG A 63 -23.28 -4.81 11.87
N GLN A 64 -22.03 -4.51 11.55
CA GLN A 64 -21.69 -3.46 10.59
C GLN A 64 -22.10 -3.87 9.17
N ILE A 65 -21.86 -5.14 8.79
CA ILE A 65 -22.35 -5.70 7.52
C ILE A 65 -23.88 -5.67 7.47
N GLU A 66 -24.55 -6.11 8.52
CA GLU A 66 -26.03 -6.07 8.59
C GLU A 66 -26.59 -4.64 8.56
N ALA A 67 -25.93 -3.69 9.21
CA ALA A 67 -26.32 -2.28 9.22
C ALA A 67 -26.09 -1.63 7.85
N ALA A 68 -24.94 -1.88 7.19
CA ALA A 68 -24.67 -1.44 5.83
C ALA A 68 -25.68 -2.04 4.84
N PHE A 69 -25.99 -3.33 4.97
CA PHE A 69 -26.98 -4.01 4.13
C PHE A 69 -28.42 -3.49 4.35
N LYS A 70 -28.73 -2.96 5.55
CA LYS A 70 -30.00 -2.27 5.85
C LYS A 70 -30.01 -0.81 5.40
N ARG A 71 -28.86 -0.14 5.26
CA ARG A 71 -28.69 1.24 4.76
C ARG A 71 -28.75 1.36 3.22
N LYS A 72 -29.49 0.47 2.54
CA LYS A 72 -29.71 0.44 1.08
C LYS A 72 -30.33 1.71 0.44
N THR A 73 -30.42 2.82 1.18
CA THR A 73 -30.92 4.12 0.71
C THR A 73 -29.82 5.13 0.38
N THR A 74 -28.56 4.91 0.76
CA THR A 74 -27.43 5.75 0.34
C THR A 74 -26.67 5.03 -0.76
N LYS A 75 -26.54 5.64 -1.95
CA LYS A 75 -25.77 5.06 -3.07
C LYS A 75 -24.29 5.00 -2.67
N GLU A 76 -23.82 3.84 -2.22
CA GLU A 76 -22.39 3.60 -2.04
C GLU A 76 -21.70 3.77 -3.41
N THR A 77 -20.72 4.66 -3.48
CA THR A 77 -19.93 4.87 -4.69
C THR A 77 -18.74 3.93 -4.67
N PRO A 78 -18.64 2.96 -5.59
CA PRO A 78 -17.47 2.10 -5.67
C PRO A 78 -16.23 2.90 -6.07
N ILE A 79 -15.12 2.61 -5.40
CA ILE A 79 -13.81 3.21 -5.60
C ILE A 79 -12.91 2.14 -6.22
N LYS A 80 -12.23 2.46 -7.32
CA LYS A 80 -11.20 1.56 -7.85
C LYS A 80 -9.96 1.59 -6.97
N CYS A 81 -9.27 0.47 -6.83
CA CYS A 81 -8.06 0.38 -6.00
C CYS A 81 -6.99 1.43 -6.38
N ASN A 82 -6.82 1.71 -7.68
CA ASN A 82 -5.88 2.71 -8.16
C ASN A 82 -6.36 4.16 -7.98
N ASP A 83 -7.62 4.37 -7.58
CA ASP A 83 -8.25 5.69 -7.44
C ASP A 83 -8.41 6.12 -5.98
N ILE A 84 -7.91 5.33 -5.01
CA ILE A 84 -8.08 5.58 -3.57
C ILE A 84 -7.51 6.92 -3.05
N PHE A 85 -6.61 7.56 -3.81
CA PHE A 85 -6.05 8.88 -3.48
C PHE A 85 -6.67 10.02 -4.32
N LYS A 86 -7.55 9.72 -5.28
CA LYS A 86 -8.23 10.75 -6.06
C LYS A 86 -9.27 11.43 -5.19
N SER A 87 -9.17 12.75 -5.06
CA SER A 87 -10.18 13.55 -4.37
C SER A 87 -11.54 13.38 -5.05
N PHE A 88 -12.61 13.31 -4.24
CA PHE A 88 -13.96 13.37 -4.76
C PHE A 88 -14.23 14.74 -5.40
N PRO A 89 -15.13 14.83 -6.40
CA PRO A 89 -15.44 16.10 -7.08
C PRO A 89 -15.82 17.25 -6.13
N GLU A 90 -16.38 16.91 -4.96
CA GLU A 90 -16.86 17.85 -3.96
C GLU A 90 -15.78 18.22 -2.92
N GLU A 91 -14.64 17.52 -2.90
CA GLU A 91 -13.56 17.74 -1.94
C GLU A 91 -12.34 18.43 -2.59
N HIS A 92 -12.11 19.69 -2.22
CA HIS A 92 -10.97 20.47 -2.72
C HIS A 92 -9.61 20.12 -2.08
N LYS A 93 -9.57 19.17 -1.14
CA LYS A 93 -8.34 18.79 -0.42
C LYS A 93 -7.75 17.49 -0.98
N PRO A 94 -6.42 17.41 -1.16
CA PRO A 94 -5.78 16.16 -1.58
C PRO A 94 -5.84 15.12 -0.46
N ILE A 95 -6.20 13.88 -0.80
CA ILE A 95 -6.14 12.74 0.12
C ILE A 95 -4.66 12.37 0.31
N ARG A 96 -4.19 12.44 1.56
CA ARG A 96 -2.79 12.12 1.93
C ARG A 96 -2.64 10.79 2.65
N THR A 97 -3.73 10.25 3.18
CA THR A 97 -3.75 9.04 4.00
C THR A 97 -5.03 8.28 3.73
N VAL A 98 -4.89 6.97 3.55
CA VAL A 98 -6.00 6.03 3.35
C VAL A 98 -5.81 4.88 4.34
N LEU A 99 -6.90 4.48 5.00
CA LEU A 99 -6.94 3.28 5.83
C LEU A 99 -7.95 2.31 5.22
N THR A 100 -7.45 1.22 4.66
CA THR A 100 -8.32 0.15 4.15
C THR A 100 -8.71 -0.77 5.30
N LYS A 101 -10.02 -0.94 5.49
CA LYS A 101 -10.61 -1.83 6.51
C LYS A 101 -11.40 -2.93 5.83
N GLY A 102 -11.51 -4.08 6.49
CA GLY A 102 -12.28 -5.21 6.01
C GLY A 102 -11.90 -6.48 6.75
N VAL A 103 -12.75 -7.51 6.64
CA VAL A 103 -12.57 -8.79 7.33
C VAL A 103 -11.27 -9.50 6.91
N ALA A 104 -10.81 -10.44 7.73
CA ALA A 104 -9.67 -11.28 7.37
C ALA A 104 -9.95 -12.06 6.08
N GLY A 105 -8.93 -12.20 5.21
CA GLY A 105 -9.06 -12.94 3.96
C GLY A 105 -9.77 -12.22 2.80
N ILE A 106 -10.33 -11.02 3.00
CA ILE A 106 -11.06 -10.29 1.95
C ILE A 106 -10.17 -9.78 0.79
N GLY A 107 -8.86 -9.94 0.88
CA GLY A 107 -7.92 -9.56 -0.18
C GLY A 107 -7.16 -8.24 0.01
N LYS A 108 -7.15 -7.65 1.22
CA LYS A 108 -6.44 -6.39 1.51
C LYS A 108 -4.97 -6.39 1.04
N THR A 109 -4.19 -7.40 1.45
CA THR A 109 -2.78 -7.57 1.02
C THR A 109 -2.66 -7.79 -0.49
N ILE A 110 -3.60 -8.51 -1.12
CA ILE A 110 -3.58 -8.75 -2.56
C ILE A 110 -3.84 -7.44 -3.32
N SER A 111 -4.72 -6.56 -2.83
CA SER A 111 -4.93 -5.23 -3.40
C SER A 111 -3.69 -4.35 -3.28
N VAL A 112 -2.96 -4.40 -2.16
CA VAL A 112 -1.66 -3.71 -2.03
C VAL A 112 -0.69 -4.20 -3.10
N GLN A 113 -0.55 -5.52 -3.28
CA GLN A 113 0.33 -6.09 -4.32
C GLN A 113 -0.11 -5.66 -5.72
N LYS A 114 -1.41 -5.64 -6.01
CA LYS A 114 -1.96 -5.23 -7.31
C LYS A 114 -1.70 -3.75 -7.59
N PHE A 115 -1.95 -2.87 -6.61
CA PHE A 115 -1.66 -1.44 -6.71
C PHE A 115 -0.19 -1.18 -7.07
N ILE A 116 0.73 -1.89 -6.40
CA ILE A 116 2.16 -1.78 -6.67
C ILE A 116 2.49 -2.35 -8.06
N LEU A 117 1.90 -3.48 -8.46
CA LEU A 117 2.13 -4.08 -9.77
C LEU A 117 1.72 -3.11 -10.90
N ASP A 118 0.51 -2.56 -10.84
CA ASP A 118 0.02 -1.56 -11.80
C ASP A 118 0.93 -0.33 -11.87
N TRP A 119 1.45 0.11 -10.73
CA TRP A 119 2.44 1.19 -10.68
C TRP A 119 3.78 0.82 -11.32
N THR A 120 4.27 -0.41 -11.13
CA THR A 120 5.51 -0.87 -11.77
C THR A 120 5.37 -1.10 -13.27
N GLU A 121 4.17 -1.42 -13.75
CA GLU A 121 3.86 -1.67 -15.16
C GLU A 121 3.57 -0.39 -15.95
N GLY A 122 3.34 0.72 -15.26
CA GLY A 122 3.07 2.01 -15.90
C GLY A 122 1.58 2.36 -16.00
N GLU A 123 0.70 1.48 -15.51
CA GLU A 123 -0.74 1.55 -15.71
C GLU A 123 -1.42 2.62 -14.83
N ALA A 124 -0.91 2.83 -13.61
CA ALA A 124 -1.51 3.78 -12.66
C ALA A 124 -0.47 4.46 -11.75
N ASN A 125 -0.88 5.57 -11.12
CA ASN A 125 -0.12 6.26 -10.06
C ASN A 125 1.32 6.68 -10.46
N GLN A 126 1.55 6.99 -11.73
CA GLN A 126 2.88 7.34 -12.27
C GLN A 126 3.38 8.71 -11.80
N ASP A 127 2.50 9.53 -11.22
CA ASP A 127 2.84 10.76 -10.52
C ASP A 127 3.57 10.53 -9.19
N ILE A 128 3.69 9.27 -8.74
CA ILE A 128 4.44 8.86 -7.55
C ILE A 128 5.76 8.19 -7.99
N PRO A 129 6.91 8.88 -7.84
CA PRO A 129 8.22 8.33 -8.18
C PRO A 129 8.63 7.08 -7.44
N PHE A 130 8.30 6.98 -6.13
CA PHE A 130 8.67 5.85 -5.28
C PHE A 130 7.52 5.42 -4.37
N ILE A 131 7.27 4.11 -4.33
CA ILE A 131 6.35 3.46 -3.40
C ILE A 131 7.14 2.53 -2.49
N PHE A 132 7.01 2.68 -1.18
CA PHE A 132 7.68 1.88 -0.15
C PHE A 132 6.66 1.02 0.61
N PRO A 133 6.44 -0.25 0.17
CA PRO A 133 5.66 -1.20 0.94
C PRO A 133 6.42 -1.67 2.18
N LEU A 134 5.83 -1.47 3.36
CA LEU A 134 6.39 -1.81 4.65
C LEU A 134 5.42 -2.75 5.38
N PRO A 135 5.44 -4.06 5.10
CA PRO A 135 4.60 -5.02 5.80
C PRO A 135 4.98 -5.06 7.28
N PHE A 136 4.00 -4.97 8.18
CA PHE A 136 4.27 -5.02 9.62
C PHE A 136 4.93 -6.32 10.05
N ARG A 137 4.65 -7.43 9.35
CA ARG A 137 5.36 -8.70 9.54
C ARG A 137 6.88 -8.56 9.43
N GLU A 138 7.35 -7.80 8.44
CA GLU A 138 8.79 -7.56 8.24
C GLU A 138 9.32 -6.55 9.25
N LEU A 139 8.57 -5.49 9.54
CA LEU A 139 8.95 -4.49 10.54
C LEU A 139 9.12 -5.10 11.93
N ASN A 140 8.26 -6.05 12.30
CA ASN A 140 8.33 -6.77 13.57
C ASN A 140 9.64 -7.56 13.74
N LEU A 141 10.35 -7.91 12.66
CA LEU A 141 11.66 -8.58 12.72
C LEU A 141 12.79 -7.61 13.10
N MET A 142 12.58 -6.31 12.98
CA MET A 142 13.56 -5.26 13.27
C MET A 142 13.27 -4.55 14.60
N LYS A 143 12.35 -5.09 15.41
CA LYS A 143 11.80 -4.44 16.61
C LYS A 143 12.81 -4.01 17.66
N ASP A 144 13.94 -4.72 17.77
CA ASP A 144 14.96 -4.45 18.78
C ASP A 144 16.02 -3.44 18.29
N GLN A 145 15.86 -2.92 17.06
CA GLN A 145 16.76 -1.95 16.45
C GLN A 145 16.12 -0.56 16.44
N LYS A 146 16.85 0.44 16.97
CA LYS A 146 16.48 1.85 16.77
C LYS A 146 16.98 2.30 15.40
N LEU A 147 16.08 2.37 14.42
CA LEU A 147 16.38 2.78 13.05
C LEU A 147 15.68 4.11 12.74
N SER A 148 16.39 5.04 12.11
CA SER A 148 15.73 6.17 11.44
C SER A 148 14.96 5.66 10.21
N LEU A 149 13.99 6.44 9.72
CA LEU A 149 13.25 6.10 8.50
C LEU A 149 14.19 5.83 7.32
N VAL A 150 15.23 6.66 7.17
CA VAL A 150 16.23 6.50 6.10
C VAL A 150 16.98 5.18 6.25
N LYS A 151 17.39 4.83 7.48
CA LYS A 151 18.07 3.56 7.73
C LYS A 151 17.14 2.36 7.49
N LEU A 152 15.87 2.47 7.87
CA LEU A 152 14.85 1.45 7.60
C LEU A 152 14.72 1.21 6.08
N LEU A 153 14.60 2.29 5.29
CA LEU A 153 14.52 2.19 3.84
C LEU A 153 15.76 1.52 3.23
N HIS A 154 16.97 1.81 3.72
CA HIS A 154 18.19 1.14 3.26
C HIS A 154 18.23 -0.35 3.56
N VAL A 155 17.62 -0.79 4.66
CA VAL A 155 17.54 -2.20 5.04
C VAL A 155 16.52 -2.92 4.16
N CYS A 156 15.34 -2.33 3.95
CA CYS A 156 14.24 -2.91 3.16
C CYS A 156 14.47 -2.82 1.63
N PHE A 157 15.15 -1.77 1.18
CA PHE A 157 15.33 -1.38 -0.22
C PHE A 157 16.76 -0.90 -0.45
N LYS A 158 17.69 -1.83 -0.66
CA LYS A 158 19.14 -1.55 -0.74
C LYS A 158 19.51 -0.51 -1.82
N GLU A 159 18.70 -0.42 -2.86
CA GLU A 159 18.84 0.50 -4.00
C GLU A 159 18.61 1.96 -3.60
N THR A 160 17.87 2.21 -2.52
CA THR A 160 17.53 3.58 -2.05
C THR A 160 18.69 4.32 -1.42
N LYS A 161 19.86 3.68 -1.25
CA LYS A 161 21.08 4.35 -0.75
C LYS A 161 21.51 5.53 -1.62
N GLU A 162 21.23 5.46 -2.92
CA GLU A 162 21.53 6.57 -3.83
C GLU A 162 20.46 7.68 -3.78
N LEU A 163 19.29 7.43 -3.17
CA LEU A 163 18.19 8.38 -3.06
C LEU A 163 18.49 9.52 -2.06
N GLU A 164 19.33 9.29 -1.04
CA GLU A 164 19.73 10.32 -0.06
C GLU A 164 20.37 11.55 -0.70
N LYS A 165 20.94 11.40 -1.90
CA LYS A 165 21.59 12.48 -2.66
C LYS A 165 20.59 13.30 -3.48
N SER A 166 19.37 12.81 -3.64
CA SER A 166 18.32 13.45 -4.44
C SER A 166 17.42 14.34 -3.56
N ARG A 167 16.96 15.46 -4.12
CA ARG A 167 15.96 16.33 -3.46
C ARG A 167 14.66 15.54 -3.25
N MET A 168 13.94 15.83 -2.16
CA MET A 168 12.74 15.09 -1.78
C MET A 168 11.68 15.07 -2.89
N GLU A 169 11.50 13.90 -3.50
CA GLU A 169 10.42 13.61 -4.43
C GLU A 169 9.15 13.21 -3.68
N LYS A 170 8.00 13.22 -4.36
CA LYS A 170 6.76 12.64 -3.82
C LYS A 170 6.97 11.13 -3.59
N VAL A 171 6.67 10.64 -2.40
CA VAL A 171 6.77 9.22 -2.05
C VAL A 171 5.49 8.72 -1.40
N LEU A 172 5.19 7.43 -1.58
CA LEU A 172 4.08 6.76 -0.91
C LEU A 172 4.62 5.65 -0.01
N PHE A 173 4.21 5.66 1.26
CA PHE A 173 4.43 4.54 2.17
C PHE A 173 3.15 3.71 2.25
N ILE A 174 3.27 2.39 2.16
CA ILE A 174 2.15 1.46 2.33
C ILE A 174 2.46 0.54 3.50
N PHE A 175 1.77 0.72 4.60
CA PHE A 175 1.89 -0.18 5.76
C PHE A 175 0.81 -1.26 5.66
N ASP A 176 1.24 -2.50 5.38
CA ASP A 176 0.33 -3.65 5.22
C ASP A 176 0.33 -4.55 6.46
N GLY A 177 -0.84 -5.12 6.79
CA GLY A 177 -1.02 -6.01 7.95
C GLY A 177 -0.98 -5.28 9.29
N LEU A 178 -1.70 -4.16 9.44
CA LEU A 178 -1.75 -3.39 10.69
C LEU A 178 -2.19 -4.23 11.90
N ASP A 179 -3.03 -5.23 11.68
CA ASP A 179 -3.44 -6.24 12.66
C ASP A 179 -2.28 -7.15 13.12
N GLU A 180 -1.20 -7.24 12.36
CA GLU A 180 0.03 -7.94 12.74
C GLU A 180 1.00 -7.06 13.56
N TYR A 181 0.71 -5.79 13.79
CA TYR A 181 1.57 -4.89 14.56
C TYR A 181 1.63 -5.31 16.04
N ARG A 182 2.84 -5.55 16.56
CA ARG A 182 3.04 -6.13 17.90
C ARG A 182 3.44 -5.13 18.99
N PHE A 183 3.50 -3.84 18.68
CA PHE A 183 3.89 -2.84 19.67
C PHE A 183 2.65 -2.16 20.26
N PRO A 184 2.73 -1.68 21.52
CA PRO A 184 1.72 -0.79 22.06
C PRO A 184 1.62 0.44 21.15
N LEU A 185 0.42 0.73 20.64
CA LEU A 185 0.17 1.99 19.95
C LEU A 185 0.21 3.10 21.01
N ASP A 186 1.30 3.85 21.03
CA ASP A 186 1.41 5.06 21.84
C ASP A 186 0.74 6.21 21.08
N PHE A 187 -0.51 6.48 21.44
CA PHE A 187 -1.27 7.61 20.87
C PHE A 187 -1.00 8.93 21.59
N GLN A 188 -0.17 8.93 22.64
CA GLN A 188 0.07 10.11 23.47
C GLN A 188 1.38 10.83 23.13
N ASN A 189 2.35 10.11 22.56
CA ASN A 189 3.63 10.70 22.14
C ASN A 189 3.76 10.71 20.62
N SER A 190 3.57 11.90 20.02
CA SER A 190 3.97 12.20 18.66
C SER A 190 5.32 12.92 18.68
N GLU A 191 6.42 12.17 18.89
CA GLU A 191 7.78 12.68 18.65
C GLU A 191 8.17 12.56 17.18
#